data_AF-A0A7W6NCW4-F1
#
_entry.id   AF-A0A7W6NCW4-F1
#
_cell.length_a   1.000
_cell.length_b   1.000
_cell.length_c   1.000
_cell.angle_alpha   90.00
_cell.angle_beta   90.00
_cell.angle_gamma   90.00
#
_symmetry.space_group_name_H-M   'P 1'
#
loop_
_entity.id
_entity.type
_entity.pdbx_description
1 polymer ?
#
loop_
_entity_poly.entity_id
_entity_poly.type
_entity_poly.pdbx_seq_one_letter_code
_entity_poly.pdbx_strand_id
1 'polypeptide(L)'
;MNGKNAGGVIGMFSAISEWFERRRELRRLCRDDARQLINRNPLTAYYDAQRAAARARFSGDGRAFMHWARVAAEVARISDAPMSLEVVEAIVDEEERRAKSS
;
A
#
# COMPACT_ATOMS: atom_id res chain seq x y z
N MET A 1 -0.53 33.55 28.22
CA MET A 1 -0.23 32.40 27.35
C MET A 1 -1.44 31.49 27.33
N ASN A 2 -2.27 31.55 26.29
CA ASN A 2 -3.59 30.92 26.24
C ASN A 2 -3.53 29.59 25.49
N GLY A 3 -3.95 28.52 26.17
CA GLY A 3 -4.11 27.19 25.60
C GLY A 3 -5.32 27.08 24.69
N LYS A 4 -5.10 26.64 23.46
CA LYS A 4 -6.11 26.02 22.59
C LYS A 4 -5.38 25.06 21.65
N ASN A 5 -5.47 23.75 21.89
CA ASN A 5 -5.13 22.71 20.89
C ASN A 5 -5.71 21.32 21.26
N ALA A 6 -6.92 21.27 21.83
CA ALA A 6 -7.59 19.99 22.11
C ALA A 6 -8.63 19.58 21.03
N GLY A 7 -9.05 20.51 20.15
CA GLY A 7 -10.13 20.28 19.18
C GLY A 7 -9.71 19.61 17.85
N GLY A 8 -8.45 19.75 17.42
CA GLY A 8 -7.99 19.21 16.14
C GLY A 8 -7.73 17.70 16.15
N VAL A 9 -7.33 17.17 17.31
CA VAL A 9 -6.92 15.76 17.46
C VAL A 9 -8.14 14.83 17.43
N ILE A 10 -9.25 15.21 18.08
CA ILE A 10 -10.46 14.38 18.20
C ILE A 10 -11.15 14.19 16.82
N GLY A 11 -11.12 15.21 15.95
CA GLY A 11 -11.67 15.13 14.59
C GLY A 11 -10.87 14.22 13.64
N MET A 12 -9.54 14.19 13.77
CA MET A 12 -8.69 13.25 13.02
C MET A 12 -8.97 11.79 13.41
N PHE A 13 -9.16 11.50 14.71
CA PHE A 13 -9.41 10.13 15.16
C PHE A 13 -10.76 9.56 14.69
N SER A 14 -11.80 10.38 14.56
CA SER A 14 -13.10 9.95 14.01
C SER A 14 -13.04 9.69 12.50
N ALA A 15 -12.36 10.55 11.73
CA ALA A 15 -12.14 10.34 10.29
C ALA A 15 -11.26 9.11 10.01
N ILE A 16 -10.28 8.84 10.88
CA ILE A 16 -9.46 7.63 10.84
C ILE A 16 -10.35 6.40 11.14
N SER A 17 -11.25 6.47 12.13
CA SER A 17 -12.12 5.35 12.53
C SER A 17 -13.15 4.97 11.47
N GLU A 18 -13.80 5.95 10.82
CA GLU A 18 -14.71 5.74 9.70
C GLU A 18 -14.00 5.17 8.45
N TRP A 19 -12.78 5.66 8.18
CA TRP A 19 -11.90 5.08 7.16
C TRP A 19 -11.47 3.65 7.50
N PHE A 20 -11.28 3.33 8.79
CA PHE A 20 -10.96 1.98 9.27
C PHE A 20 -12.13 1.01 9.07
N GLU A 21 -13.38 1.41 9.29
CA GLU A 21 -14.56 0.56 9.07
C GLU A 21 -14.79 0.26 7.59
N ARG A 22 -14.70 1.29 6.72
CA ARG A 22 -14.76 1.12 5.26
C ARG A 22 -13.55 0.34 4.69
N ARG A 23 -12.42 0.33 5.42
CA ARG A 23 -11.26 -0.52 5.14
C ARG A 23 -11.47 -2.00 5.48
N ARG A 24 -12.41 -2.37 6.36
CA ARG A 24 -12.49 -3.74 6.90
C ARG A 24 -12.96 -4.79 5.89
N GLU A 25 -13.87 -4.44 4.98
CA GLU A 25 -14.27 -5.32 3.87
C GLU A 25 -13.19 -5.42 2.78
N LEU A 26 -12.59 -4.29 2.41
CA LEU A 26 -11.49 -4.23 1.45
C LEU A 26 -10.24 -4.97 1.96
N ARG A 27 -10.07 -5.04 3.29
CA ARG A 27 -8.99 -5.79 3.95
C ARG A 27 -9.08 -7.31 3.76
N ARG A 28 -10.27 -7.91 3.61
CA ARG A 28 -10.36 -9.36 3.38
C ARG A 28 -9.79 -9.75 2.03
N LEU A 29 -10.23 -9.08 0.96
CA LEU A 29 -9.71 -9.31 -0.40
C LEU A 29 -8.20 -9.04 -0.49
N CYS A 30 -7.74 -7.88 0.03
CA CYS A 30 -6.31 -7.57 -0.02
C CYS A 30 -5.46 -8.53 0.82
N ARG A 31 -6.02 -9.10 1.89
CA ARG A 31 -5.33 -10.09 2.73
C ARG A 31 -5.14 -11.42 2.02
N ASP A 32 -6.11 -11.87 1.25
CA ASP A 32 -5.99 -13.12 0.52
C ASP A 32 -4.98 -12.98 -0.63
N ASP A 33 -4.95 -11.85 -1.33
CA ASP A 33 -3.90 -11.57 -2.33
C ASP A 33 -2.51 -11.41 -1.68
N ALA A 34 -2.42 -10.75 -0.52
CA ALA A 34 -1.17 -10.67 0.24
C ALA A 34 -0.67 -12.06 0.65
N ARG A 35 -1.56 -12.94 1.13
CA ARG A 35 -1.21 -14.33 1.45
C ARG A 35 -0.79 -15.11 0.22
N GLN A 36 -1.45 -14.94 -0.91
CA GLN A 36 -1.05 -15.59 -2.16
C GLN A 36 0.36 -15.15 -2.59
N LEU A 37 0.68 -13.86 -2.52
CA LEU A 37 2.02 -13.36 -2.81
C LEU A 37 3.07 -13.92 -1.85
N ILE A 38 2.78 -13.93 -0.55
CA ILE A 38 3.67 -14.50 0.47
C ILE A 38 3.89 -16.00 0.24
N ASN A 39 2.82 -16.76 -0.01
CA ASN A 39 2.91 -18.19 -0.28
C ASN A 39 3.70 -18.49 -1.55
N ARG A 40 3.66 -17.61 -2.55
CA ARG A 40 4.46 -17.73 -3.77
C ARG A 40 5.94 -17.46 -3.50
N ASN A 41 6.25 -16.33 -2.85
CA ASN A 41 7.60 -16.01 -2.42
C ASN A 41 7.57 -14.97 -1.29
N PRO A 42 7.88 -15.35 -0.03
CA PRO A 42 7.80 -14.44 1.10
C PRO A 42 8.82 -13.29 1.03
N LEU A 43 9.96 -13.50 0.34
CA LEU A 43 11.02 -12.49 0.22
C LEU A 43 10.69 -11.40 -0.79
N THR A 44 9.91 -11.71 -1.83
CA THR A 44 9.59 -10.75 -2.91
C THR A 44 8.16 -10.23 -2.85
N ALA A 45 7.27 -10.86 -2.09
CA ALA A 45 5.84 -10.53 -2.03
C ALA A 45 5.54 -9.03 -1.87
N TYR A 46 6.30 -8.34 -1.02
CA TYR A 46 6.14 -6.91 -0.80
C TYR A 46 6.49 -6.10 -2.05
N TYR A 47 7.64 -6.41 -2.64
CA TYR A 47 8.13 -5.75 -3.85
C TYR A 47 7.27 -6.06 -5.08
N ASP A 48 6.72 -7.27 -5.17
CA ASP A 48 5.80 -7.66 -6.24
C ASP A 48 4.50 -6.84 -6.16
N ALA A 49 3.96 -6.63 -4.95
CA ALA A 49 2.82 -5.75 -4.74
C ALA A 49 3.15 -4.27 -5.06
N GLN A 50 4.33 -3.79 -4.66
CA GLN A 50 4.78 -2.43 -4.99
C GLN A 50 4.94 -2.23 -6.49
N ARG A 51 5.48 -3.21 -7.21
CA ARG A 51 5.61 -3.17 -8.67
C ARG A 51 4.24 -3.14 -9.36
N ALA A 52 3.28 -3.91 -8.89
CA ALA A 52 1.91 -3.89 -9.41
C ALA A 52 1.23 -2.53 -9.14
N ALA A 53 1.47 -1.91 -7.98
CA ALA A 53 1.00 -0.57 -7.68
C ALA A 53 1.66 0.48 -8.61
N ALA A 54 2.98 0.45 -8.78
CA ALA A 54 3.71 1.36 -9.65
C ALA A 54 3.20 1.28 -11.11
N ARG A 55 3.00 0.07 -11.63
CA ARG A 55 2.39 -0.14 -12.96
C ARG A 55 1.03 0.52 -13.09
N ALA A 56 0.13 0.25 -12.13
CA ALA A 56 -1.20 0.82 -12.13
C ALA A 56 -1.19 2.36 -12.04
N ARG A 57 -0.25 2.93 -11.29
CA ARG A 57 -0.04 4.38 -11.22
C ARG A 57 0.31 4.95 -12.60
N PHE A 58 1.29 4.36 -13.29
CA PHE A 58 1.76 4.89 -14.57
C PHE A 58 0.81 4.57 -15.73
N SER A 59 -0.06 3.57 -15.60
CA SER A 59 -1.16 3.32 -16.53
C SER A 59 -2.42 4.16 -16.27
N GLY A 60 -2.43 4.99 -15.21
CA GLY A 60 -3.59 5.80 -14.82
C GLY A 60 -4.74 5.03 -14.16
N ASP A 61 -4.55 3.76 -13.79
CA ASP A 61 -5.56 2.96 -13.10
C ASP A 61 -5.49 3.18 -11.58
N GLY A 62 -6.16 4.23 -11.11
CA GLY A 62 -6.21 4.59 -9.69
C GLY A 62 -6.85 3.51 -8.81
N ARG A 63 -7.77 2.69 -9.34
CA ARG A 63 -8.42 1.61 -8.57
C ARG A 63 -7.43 0.47 -8.33
N ALA A 64 -6.72 0.04 -9.37
CA ALA A 64 -5.69 -0.99 -9.25
C ALA A 64 -4.52 -0.51 -8.38
N PHE A 65 -4.11 0.76 -8.51
CA PHE A 65 -3.09 1.34 -7.64
C PHE A 65 -3.47 1.22 -6.16
N MET A 66 -4.68 1.66 -5.80
CA MET A 66 -5.16 1.60 -4.41
C MET A 66 -5.31 0.17 -3.89
N HIS A 67 -5.66 -0.79 -4.75
CA HIS A 67 -5.71 -2.20 -4.39
C HIS A 67 -4.32 -2.73 -4.07
N TRP A 68 -3.37 -2.61 -4.99
CA TRP A 68 -2.01 -3.15 -4.80
C TRP A 68 -1.23 -2.44 -3.68
N ALA A 69 -1.45 -1.13 -3.47
CA ALA A 69 -0.89 -0.42 -2.31
C ALA A 69 -1.39 -1.00 -0.98
N ARG A 70 -2.66 -1.44 -0.91
CA ARG A 70 -3.22 -2.10 0.28
C ARG A 70 -2.70 -3.52 0.44
N VAL A 71 -2.51 -4.25 -0.66
CA VAL A 71 -1.87 -5.57 -0.64
C VAL A 71 -0.44 -5.45 -0.10
N ALA A 72 0.36 -4.49 -0.57
CA ALA A 72 1.72 -4.26 -0.06
C ALA A 72 1.73 -3.96 1.45
N ALA A 73 0.78 -3.15 1.94
CA ALA A 73 0.64 -2.88 3.37
C ALA A 73 0.26 -4.13 4.19
N GLU A 74 -0.61 -5.00 3.68
CA GLU A 74 -0.93 -6.27 4.35
C GLU A 74 0.25 -7.25 4.30
N VAL A 75 1.04 -7.28 3.21
CA VAL A 75 2.28 -8.08 3.16
C VAL A 75 3.27 -7.60 4.22
N ALA A 76 3.51 -6.28 4.31
CA ALA A 76 4.38 -5.70 5.34
C ALA A 76 3.91 -5.97 6.78
N ARG A 77 2.60 -6.14 6.97
CA ARG A 77 2.01 -6.49 8.27
C ARG A 77 2.15 -7.98 8.61
N ILE A 78 2.23 -8.87 7.62
CA ILE A 78 2.20 -10.33 7.81
C ILE A 78 3.60 -10.95 7.72
N SER A 79 4.47 -10.40 6.87
CA SER A 79 5.79 -10.95 6.58
C SER A 79 6.86 -10.39 7.51
N ASP A 80 7.77 -11.26 7.94
CA ASP A 80 8.99 -10.90 8.66
C ASP A 80 10.17 -10.58 7.71
N ALA A 81 9.95 -10.62 6.39
CA ALA A 81 11.00 -10.36 5.41
C ALA A 81 11.47 -8.89 5.49
N PRO A 82 12.80 -8.64 5.47
CA PRO A 82 13.32 -7.28 5.48
C PRO A 82 12.93 -6.53 4.21
N MET A 83 12.53 -5.28 4.36
CA MET A 83 12.08 -4.41 3.28
C MET A 83 13.01 -3.18 3.18
N SER A 84 13.42 -2.85 1.97
CA SER A 84 14.30 -1.72 1.66
C SER A 84 13.55 -0.70 0.81
N LEU A 85 13.61 0.57 1.24
CA LEU A 85 13.04 1.67 0.49
C LEU A 85 13.76 1.88 -0.85
N GLU A 86 15.08 1.71 -0.89
CA GLU A 86 15.89 1.85 -2.11
C GLU A 86 15.41 0.89 -3.21
N VAL A 87 15.01 -0.33 -2.83
CA VAL A 87 14.48 -1.32 -3.77
C VAL A 87 13.09 -0.89 -4.29
N VAL A 88 12.27 -0.27 -3.43
CA VAL A 88 10.96 0.25 -3.85
C VAL A 88 11.12 1.42 -4.81
N GLU A 89 12.04 2.35 -4.54
CA GLU A 89 12.36 3.48 -5.42
C GLU A 89 12.83 2.98 -6.79
N ALA A 90 13.78 2.04 -6.82
CA ALA A 90 14.26 1.45 -8.07
C ALA A 90 13.14 0.76 -8.86
N ILE A 91 12.17 0.11 -8.18
CA ILE A 91 10.98 -0.47 -8.83
C ILE A 91 10.09 0.60 -9.44
N VAL A 92 9.86 1.71 -8.74
CA VAL A 92 9.03 2.81 -9.25
C VAL A 92 9.68 3.45 -10.47
N ASP A 93 10.99 3.74 -10.41
CA ASP A 93 11.74 4.31 -11.53
C ASP A 93 11.73 3.39 -12.76
N GLU A 94 11.89 2.08 -12.53
CA GLU A 94 11.81 1.06 -13.56
C GLU A 94 10.46 1.07 -14.28
N GLU A 95 9.36 1.03 -13.52
CA GLU A 95 8.00 1.00 -14.09
C GLU A 95 7.62 2.34 -14.72
N GLU A 96 8.13 3.47 -14.22
CA GLU A 96 7.97 4.77 -14.87
C GLU A 96 8.63 4.78 -16.25
N ARG A 97 9.88 4.33 -16.33
CA ARG A 97 10.63 4.27 -17.59
C ARG A 97 9.96 3.32 -18.58
N ARG A 98 9.40 2.20 -18.13
CA ARG A 98 8.61 1.28 -18.97
C ARG A 98 7.37 1.95 -19.55
N ALA A 99 6.62 2.68 -18.72
CA ALA A 99 5.43 3.39 -19.17
C ALA A 99 5.75 4.49 -20.20
N LYS A 100 6.88 5.20 -20.04
CA LYS A 100 7.35 6.21 -21.01
C LYS A 100 7.84 5.61 -22.33
N SER A 101 8.16 4.32 -22.36
CA SER A 101 8.66 3.61 -23.55
C SER A 101 7.58 2.84 -24.31
N SER A 102 6.34 2.86 -23.83
CA SER A 102 5.19 2.11 -24.38
C SER A 102 4.28 2.99 -25.24
#